data_AF-A0A964QH22-F1
#
_entry.id   AF-A0A964QH22-F1
#
_cell.length_a   1.000
_cell.length_b   1.000
_cell.length_c   1.000
_cell.angle_alpha   90.00
_cell.angle_beta   90.00
_cell.angle_gamma   90.00
#
_symmetry.space_group_name_H-M   'P 1'
#
loop_
_entity.id
_entity.type
_entity.pdbx_description
1 polymer ?
#
loop_
_entity_poly.entity_id
_entity_poly.type
_entity_poly.pdbx_seq_one_letter_code
_entity_poly.pdbx_strand_id
1 'polypeptide(L)'
;MKSSKLLLASIGLLAGLVLGEVGLRFVVPQVYRRPPVWQFDPELGWFHRPSTSGWLVSPEFSVEYRINAAGLRDREGAREKTAGQWRLLCFGDSFVEGWGVKQDERVSEGLAARLPGVEVINFGVAGYGTDQEWLLFEKQGQQYQPDFVVLFFYGNDLWNNAARQGIGAERGYKPFFQLEPGGRLQLKGVPVKKVPFWDQEEGPWRRQVETYLQEHLHLYAFSRKTMAPEIPVQQQERYYQGLYGSGEDQAVANWELTGRLLEAFALSAERAGAQLLLVYVPALVQIEDEDWKMKRELHGLAGEYDLQKPDRQLQQLAERYHLPFLDLYAAFKEQARTRTLYHRDSHWNAQGHALAADEVAALVLIQMSGRAGGRP
;
A
#
# COMPACT_ATOMS: atom_id res chain seq x y z
N MET A 1 -14.56 -14.09 -57.75
CA MET A 1 -13.63 -15.06 -57.11
C MET A 1 -12.59 -14.43 -56.18
N LYS A 2 -11.84 -13.38 -56.57
CA LYS A 2 -10.83 -12.76 -55.68
C LYS A 2 -11.44 -12.12 -54.42
N SER A 3 -12.58 -11.42 -54.55
CA SER A 3 -13.26 -10.77 -53.41
C SER A 3 -13.80 -11.77 -52.37
N SER A 4 -14.28 -12.94 -52.79
CA SER A 4 -14.77 -13.98 -51.88
C SER A 4 -13.65 -14.62 -51.06
N LYS A 5 -12.45 -14.78 -51.64
CA LYS A 5 -11.27 -15.29 -50.93
C LYS A 5 -10.77 -14.29 -49.89
N LEU A 6 -10.75 -12.99 -50.22
CA LEU A 6 -10.41 -11.92 -49.28
C LEU A 6 -11.41 -11.85 -48.13
N LEU A 7 -12.71 -11.93 -48.42
CA LEU A 7 -13.75 -11.94 -47.39
C LEU A 7 -13.60 -13.13 -46.43
N LEU A 8 -13.39 -14.34 -46.95
CA LEU A 8 -13.17 -15.53 -46.13
C LEU A 8 -11.90 -15.41 -45.27
N ALA A 9 -10.81 -14.86 -45.81
CA ALA A 9 -9.59 -14.60 -45.05
C ALA A 9 -9.82 -13.58 -43.92
N SER A 10 -10.55 -12.51 -44.19
CA SER A 10 -10.91 -11.50 -43.17
C SER A 10 -11.81 -12.08 -42.08
N ILE A 11 -12.82 -12.88 -42.44
CA ILE A 11 -13.70 -13.56 -41.47
C ILE A 11 -12.87 -14.54 -40.63
N GLY A 12 -12.00 -15.34 -41.24
CA GLY A 12 -11.13 -16.27 -40.53
C GLY A 12 -10.19 -15.58 -39.55
N LEU A 13 -9.59 -14.45 -39.95
CA LEU A 13 -8.76 -13.64 -39.07
C LEU A 13 -9.55 -13.07 -37.89
N LEU A 14 -10.73 -12.49 -38.14
CA LEU A 14 -11.60 -11.96 -37.09
C LEU A 14 -12.05 -13.05 -36.13
N ALA A 15 -12.46 -14.21 -36.63
CA ALA A 15 -12.83 -15.35 -35.82
C ALA A 15 -11.65 -15.84 -34.95
N GLY A 16 -10.44 -15.89 -35.52
CA GLY A 16 -9.22 -16.23 -34.78
C GLY A 16 -8.90 -15.23 -33.66
N LEU A 17 -9.03 -13.93 -33.92
CA LEU A 17 -8.84 -12.89 -32.90
C LEU A 17 -9.90 -12.97 -31.80
N VAL A 18 -11.18 -13.19 -32.14
CA VAL A 18 -12.25 -13.35 -31.15
C VAL A 18 -12.01 -14.60 -30.29
N LEU A 19 -11.68 -15.74 -30.91
CA LEU A 19 -11.38 -16.97 -30.18
C LEU A 19 -10.14 -16.82 -29.29
N GLY A 20 -9.11 -16.10 -29.76
CA GLY A 20 -7.91 -15.80 -28.97
C GLY A 20 -8.21 -14.90 -27.77
N GLU A 21 -9.03 -13.86 -27.94
CA GLU A 21 -9.47 -12.97 -26.86
C GLU A 21 -10.28 -13.74 -25.81
N VAL A 22 -11.25 -14.54 -26.26
CA VAL A 22 -12.06 -15.39 -25.38
C VAL A 22 -11.19 -16.41 -24.67
N GLY A 23 -10.27 -17.07 -25.39
CA GLY A 23 -9.33 -18.03 -24.82
C GLY A 23 -8.46 -17.43 -23.72
N LEU A 24 -7.81 -16.29 -24.00
CA LEU A 24 -6.98 -15.60 -23.00
C LEU A 24 -7.78 -15.13 -21.80
N ARG A 25 -9.02 -14.65 -22.01
CA ARG A 25 -9.89 -14.21 -20.91
C ARG A 25 -10.13 -15.30 -19.86
N PHE A 26 -10.25 -16.56 -20.28
CA PHE A 26 -10.50 -17.68 -19.36
C PHE A 26 -9.24 -18.42 -18.91
N VAL A 27 -8.21 -18.50 -19.75
CA VAL A 27 -7.01 -19.30 -19.45
C VAL A 27 -5.94 -18.48 -18.77
N VAL A 28 -5.72 -17.22 -19.19
CA VAL A 28 -4.68 -16.36 -18.64
C VAL A 28 -5.17 -14.91 -18.60
N PRO A 29 -6.08 -14.54 -17.67
CA PRO A 29 -6.54 -13.17 -17.57
C PRO A 29 -5.35 -12.22 -17.31
N GLN A 30 -5.26 -11.14 -18.09
CA GLN A 30 -4.16 -10.15 -18.02
C GLN A 30 -4.66 -8.72 -17.84
N VAL A 31 -5.96 -8.49 -18.05
CA VAL A 31 -6.53 -7.15 -17.97
C VAL A 31 -6.36 -6.64 -16.56
N TYR A 32 -5.74 -5.47 -16.48
CA TYR A 32 -5.55 -4.72 -15.26
C TYR A 32 -6.04 -3.30 -15.50
N ARG A 33 -6.95 -2.83 -14.65
CA ARG A 33 -7.56 -1.49 -14.75
C ARG A 33 -7.50 -0.81 -13.40
N ARG A 34 -6.92 0.39 -13.35
CA ARG A 34 -6.93 1.22 -12.16
C ARG A 34 -8.10 2.20 -12.21
N PRO A 35 -8.81 2.41 -11.09
CA PRO A 35 -9.85 3.41 -11.05
C PRO A 35 -9.24 4.83 -11.05
N PRO A 36 -9.90 5.82 -11.67
CA PRO A 36 -9.42 7.22 -11.72
C PRO A 36 -9.73 7.95 -10.40
N VAL A 37 -9.32 7.36 -9.27
CA VAL A 37 -9.64 7.82 -7.91
C VAL A 37 -8.47 8.53 -7.23
N TRP A 38 -7.34 8.70 -7.91
CA TRP A 38 -6.20 9.48 -7.42
C TRP A 38 -6.07 10.79 -8.18
N GLN A 39 -5.62 11.82 -7.48
CA GLN A 39 -5.30 13.14 -8.01
C GLN A 39 -3.93 13.60 -7.53
N PHE A 40 -3.32 14.53 -8.28
CA PHE A 40 -2.10 15.19 -7.86
C PHE A 40 -2.34 16.03 -6.60
N ASP A 41 -1.41 15.95 -5.64
CA ASP A 41 -1.38 16.80 -4.45
C ASP A 41 -0.01 17.51 -4.35
N PRO A 42 0.04 18.84 -4.21
CA PRO A 42 1.30 19.58 -4.22
C PRO A 42 2.14 19.38 -2.94
N GLU A 43 1.59 18.80 -1.87
CA GLU A 43 2.31 18.56 -0.62
C GLU A 43 2.65 17.08 -0.44
N LEU A 44 1.73 16.21 -0.85
CA LEU A 44 1.83 14.75 -0.68
C LEU A 44 2.26 14.02 -1.97
N GLY A 45 2.26 14.69 -3.11
CA GLY A 45 2.50 14.12 -4.44
C GLY A 45 1.23 13.56 -5.08
N TRP A 46 0.51 12.70 -4.37
CA TRP A 46 -0.83 12.24 -4.75
C TRP A 46 -1.72 12.10 -3.55
N PHE A 47 -3.03 12.16 -3.76
CA PHE A 47 -4.04 11.77 -2.79
C PHE A 47 -5.29 11.25 -3.52
N HIS A 48 -6.30 10.75 -2.80
CA HIS A 48 -7.53 10.36 -3.47
C HIS A 48 -8.36 11.58 -3.90
N ARG A 49 -9.07 11.43 -5.02
CA ARG A 49 -10.02 12.40 -5.54
C ARG A 49 -11.33 12.30 -4.73
N PRO A 50 -11.74 13.33 -3.99
CA PRO A 50 -12.94 13.27 -3.16
C PRO A 50 -14.21 12.95 -3.96
N SER A 51 -15.15 12.23 -3.34
CA SER A 51 -16.46 11.89 -3.93
C SER A 51 -16.36 11.17 -5.27
N THR A 52 -15.38 10.27 -5.41
CA THR A 52 -15.21 9.47 -6.63
C THR A 52 -15.29 7.99 -6.34
N SER A 53 -15.59 7.23 -7.40
CA SER A 53 -15.58 5.79 -7.34
C SER A 53 -15.08 5.19 -8.65
N GLY A 54 -14.60 3.96 -8.58
CA GLY A 54 -14.23 3.19 -9.76
C GLY A 54 -13.85 1.76 -9.40
N TRP A 55 -13.63 0.94 -10.42
CA TRP A 55 -13.26 -0.46 -10.22
C TRP A 55 -11.76 -0.64 -10.41
N LEU A 56 -11.10 -1.18 -9.38
CA LEU A 56 -9.80 -1.82 -9.52
C LEU A 56 -10.02 -3.24 -10.00
N VAL A 57 -9.51 -3.55 -11.18
CA VAL A 57 -9.65 -4.86 -11.81
C VAL A 57 -8.26 -5.41 -12.03
N SER A 58 -8.03 -6.63 -11.56
CA SER A 58 -6.83 -7.41 -11.81
C SER A 58 -7.24 -8.83 -12.24
N PRO A 59 -6.27 -9.67 -12.66
CA PRO A 59 -6.52 -11.09 -12.86
C PRO A 59 -7.03 -11.84 -11.61
N GLU A 60 -6.77 -11.30 -10.41
CA GLU A 60 -7.09 -11.96 -9.14
C GLU A 60 -8.36 -11.44 -8.46
N PHE A 61 -8.69 -10.17 -8.68
CA PHE A 61 -9.80 -9.53 -7.99
C PHE A 61 -10.43 -8.41 -8.83
N SER A 62 -11.69 -8.12 -8.52
CA SER A 62 -12.37 -6.92 -9.01
C SER A 62 -13.08 -6.28 -7.82
N VAL A 63 -12.60 -5.12 -7.41
CA VAL A 63 -13.08 -4.43 -6.22
C VAL A 63 -13.42 -2.98 -6.54
N GLU A 64 -14.51 -2.51 -5.95
CA GLU A 64 -14.91 -1.13 -6.06
C GLU A 64 -14.15 -0.28 -5.03
N TYR A 65 -13.58 0.81 -5.52
CA TYR A 65 -13.06 1.90 -4.71
C TYR A 65 -14.14 2.97 -4.61
N ARG A 66 -14.50 3.35 -3.39
CA ARG A 66 -15.38 4.47 -3.09
C ARG A 66 -14.63 5.41 -2.18
N ILE A 67 -14.43 6.65 -2.64
CA ILE A 67 -13.73 7.70 -1.92
C ILE A 67 -14.77 8.69 -1.41
N ASN A 68 -14.78 8.90 -0.10
CA ASN A 68 -15.71 9.80 0.56
C ASN A 68 -15.40 11.29 0.27
N ALA A 69 -16.23 12.19 0.78
CA ALA A 69 -16.05 13.63 0.60
C ALA A 69 -14.73 14.19 1.18
N ALA A 70 -14.08 13.46 2.08
CA ALA A 70 -12.80 13.82 2.68
C ALA A 70 -11.57 13.26 1.93
N GLY A 71 -11.75 12.57 0.80
CA GLY A 71 -10.65 11.94 0.09
C GLY A 71 -10.14 10.66 0.76
N LEU A 72 -10.93 10.05 1.65
CA LEU A 72 -10.59 8.78 2.27
C LEU A 72 -11.36 7.67 1.57
N ARG A 73 -10.71 6.54 1.32
CA ARG A 73 -11.44 5.32 0.96
C ARG A 73 -12.09 4.83 2.24
N ASP A 74 -13.27 5.31 2.55
CA ASP A 74 -13.99 4.96 3.79
C ASP A 74 -15.47 5.31 3.64
N ARG A 75 -16.28 4.97 4.64
CA ARG A 75 -17.65 5.45 4.76
C ARG A 75 -17.63 6.97 4.98
N GLU A 76 -18.73 7.61 4.65
CA GLU A 76 -18.92 9.00 5.06
C GLU A 76 -18.95 9.09 6.59
N GLY A 77 -18.28 10.11 7.14
CA GLY A 77 -18.12 10.26 8.58
C GLY A 77 -17.80 11.71 8.96
N ALA A 78 -18.18 12.11 10.17
CA ALA A 78 -17.92 13.46 10.67
C ALA A 78 -16.45 13.61 11.08
N ARG A 79 -15.87 14.79 10.80
CA ARG A 79 -14.55 15.15 11.34
C ARG A 79 -14.59 15.31 12.85
N GLU A 80 -15.69 15.82 13.37
CA GLU A 80 -15.90 15.95 14.81
C GLU A 80 -16.07 14.58 15.46
N LYS A 81 -15.45 14.42 16.63
CA LYS A 81 -15.48 13.18 17.41
C LYS A 81 -16.79 13.05 18.17
N THR A 82 -17.41 11.88 18.08
CA THR A 82 -18.63 11.61 18.85
C THR A 82 -18.30 11.56 20.34
N ALA A 83 -19.05 12.32 21.14
CA ALA A 83 -18.86 12.37 22.58
C ALA A 83 -18.97 10.96 23.21
N GLY A 84 -18.05 10.63 24.10
CA GLY A 84 -18.01 9.34 24.79
C GLY A 84 -17.42 8.18 23.98
N GLN A 85 -17.12 8.36 22.69
CA GLN A 85 -16.43 7.35 21.89
C GLN A 85 -14.92 7.59 21.91
N TRP A 86 -14.15 6.54 21.69
CA TRP A 86 -12.74 6.67 21.31
C TRP A 86 -12.63 6.83 19.80
N ARG A 87 -11.53 7.37 19.32
CA ARG A 87 -11.26 7.48 17.89
C ARG A 87 -9.86 6.99 17.55
N LEU A 88 -9.81 6.11 16.55
CA LEU A 88 -8.61 5.45 16.08
C LEU A 88 -8.44 5.74 14.58
N LEU A 89 -7.27 6.25 14.19
CA LEU A 89 -6.93 6.46 12.78
C LEU A 89 -5.92 5.39 12.34
N CYS A 90 -6.19 4.74 11.21
CA CYS A 90 -5.26 3.77 10.61
C CYS A 90 -4.48 4.44 9.47
N PHE A 91 -3.15 4.47 9.57
CA PHE A 91 -2.23 4.94 8.52
C PHE A 91 -1.40 3.79 8.00
N GLY A 92 -1.11 3.84 6.70
CA GLY A 92 -0.30 2.85 6.00
C GLY A 92 -0.48 3.00 4.50
N ASP A 93 0.10 2.06 3.77
CA ASP A 93 0.08 2.05 2.32
C ASP A 93 -1.13 1.28 1.74
N SER A 94 -0.92 0.46 0.72
CA SER A 94 -1.93 -0.40 0.10
C SER A 94 -2.54 -1.41 1.09
N PHE A 95 -1.81 -1.82 2.13
CA PHE A 95 -2.34 -2.73 3.16
C PHE A 95 -3.41 -2.09 4.03
N VAL A 96 -3.36 -0.77 4.25
CA VAL A 96 -4.42 -0.07 4.99
C VAL A 96 -5.48 0.43 4.04
N GLU A 97 -5.11 0.95 2.87
CA GLU A 97 -6.06 1.36 1.83
C GLU A 97 -7.04 0.21 1.48
N GLY A 98 -6.56 -1.04 1.57
CA GLY A 98 -7.32 -2.25 1.32
C GLY A 98 -7.20 -2.73 -0.13
N TRP A 99 -5.98 -2.71 -0.67
CA TRP A 99 -5.73 -3.06 -2.06
C TRP A 99 -6.21 -4.48 -2.37
N GLY A 100 -7.11 -4.60 -3.34
CA GLY A 100 -7.64 -5.89 -3.78
C GLY A 100 -8.77 -6.48 -2.93
N VAL A 101 -9.19 -5.83 -1.84
CA VAL A 101 -10.35 -6.25 -1.03
C VAL A 101 -11.50 -5.25 -1.07
N LYS A 102 -12.72 -5.71 -0.77
CA LYS A 102 -13.88 -4.83 -0.63
C LYS A 102 -13.75 -3.97 0.61
N GLN A 103 -14.49 -2.87 0.64
CA GLN A 103 -14.44 -1.91 1.74
C GLN A 103 -14.74 -2.56 3.11
N ASP A 104 -15.73 -3.44 3.19
CA ASP A 104 -16.12 -4.16 4.41
C ASP A 104 -15.16 -5.28 4.84
N GLU A 105 -14.18 -5.63 4.01
CA GLU A 105 -13.19 -6.67 4.25
C GLU A 105 -11.83 -6.11 4.74
N ARG A 106 -11.69 -4.79 4.85
CA ARG A 106 -10.42 -4.16 5.20
C ARG A 106 -10.14 -4.22 6.69
N VAL A 107 -8.87 -3.98 7.04
CA VAL A 107 -8.40 -4.00 8.42
C VAL A 107 -9.12 -2.96 9.28
N SER A 108 -9.42 -1.76 8.75
CA SER A 108 -10.18 -0.73 9.45
C SER A 108 -11.61 -1.15 9.82
N GLU A 109 -12.32 -1.79 8.89
CA GLU A 109 -13.67 -2.29 9.13
C GLU A 109 -13.67 -3.50 10.06
N GLY A 110 -12.66 -4.37 9.93
CA GLY A 110 -12.42 -5.47 10.87
C GLY A 110 -12.15 -4.97 12.30
N LEU A 111 -11.40 -3.88 12.45
CA LEU A 111 -11.11 -3.24 13.73
C LEU A 111 -12.36 -2.61 14.33
N ALA A 112 -13.14 -1.85 13.54
CA ALA A 112 -14.39 -1.26 13.99
C ALA A 112 -15.37 -2.32 14.53
N ALA A 113 -15.41 -3.50 13.91
CA ALA A 113 -16.25 -4.62 14.36
C ALA A 113 -15.80 -5.23 15.70
N ARG A 114 -14.51 -5.14 16.04
CA ARG A 114 -13.91 -5.72 17.26
C ARG A 114 -13.80 -4.73 18.42
N LEU A 115 -13.92 -3.44 18.13
CA LEU A 115 -13.73 -2.35 19.08
C LEU A 115 -15.02 -1.55 19.24
N PRO A 116 -16.06 -2.10 19.92
CA PRO A 116 -17.29 -1.38 20.15
C PRO A 116 -17.03 -0.09 20.95
N GLY A 117 -17.59 1.03 20.49
CA GLY A 117 -17.34 2.36 21.08
C GLY A 117 -16.07 3.05 20.59
N VAL A 118 -15.40 2.51 19.57
CA VAL A 118 -14.28 3.14 18.88
C VAL A 118 -14.67 3.46 17.43
N GLU A 119 -14.54 4.74 17.05
CA GLU A 119 -14.65 5.18 15.67
C GLU A 119 -13.31 4.93 14.98
N VAL A 120 -13.28 3.99 14.04
CA VAL A 120 -12.09 3.67 13.25
C VAL A 120 -12.19 4.36 11.90
N ILE A 121 -11.14 5.10 11.51
CA ILE A 121 -11.09 5.83 10.24
C ILE A 121 -9.84 5.43 9.46
N ASN A 122 -10.03 5.10 8.19
CA ASN A 122 -8.99 4.65 7.29
C ASN A 122 -8.32 5.83 6.56
N PHE A 123 -7.03 6.04 6.85
CA PHE A 123 -6.15 7.02 6.20
C PHE A 123 -5.12 6.36 5.26
N GLY A 124 -5.30 5.08 4.94
CA GLY A 124 -4.39 4.35 4.07
C GLY A 124 -4.37 4.87 2.64
N VAL A 125 -3.18 5.00 2.05
CA VAL A 125 -2.99 5.44 0.67
C VAL A 125 -1.91 4.63 -0.01
N ALA A 126 -2.26 3.92 -1.09
CA ALA A 126 -1.34 3.03 -1.77
C ALA A 126 -0.05 3.72 -2.23
N GLY A 127 1.09 3.11 -1.86
CA GLY A 127 2.43 3.54 -2.21
C GLY A 127 3.00 4.67 -1.35
N TYR A 128 2.31 5.04 -0.26
CA TYR A 128 2.93 5.88 0.76
C TYR A 128 4.04 5.13 1.49
N GLY A 129 4.89 5.88 2.17
CA GLY A 129 5.63 5.37 3.30
C GLY A 129 5.35 6.26 4.51
N THR A 130 5.96 5.89 5.64
CA THR A 130 5.87 6.58 6.92
C THR A 130 6.03 8.11 6.82
N ASP A 131 6.87 8.60 5.90
CA ASP A 131 7.03 10.03 5.64
C ASP A 131 5.75 10.72 5.15
N GLN A 132 5.11 10.19 4.11
CA GLN A 132 3.86 10.72 3.56
C GLN A 132 2.68 10.49 4.51
N GLU A 133 2.69 9.39 5.26
CA GLU A 133 1.67 9.09 6.27
C GLU A 133 1.70 10.11 7.42
N TRP A 134 2.91 10.46 7.91
CA TRP A 134 3.06 11.54 8.88
C TRP A 134 2.63 12.90 8.32
N LEU A 135 3.02 13.24 7.08
CA LEU A 135 2.58 14.48 6.44
C LEU A 135 1.06 14.53 6.25
N LEU A 136 0.41 13.40 5.93
CA LEU A 136 -1.04 13.30 5.84
C LEU A 136 -1.71 13.47 7.21
N PHE A 137 -1.09 12.95 8.27
CA PHE A 137 -1.56 13.19 9.64
C PHE A 137 -1.50 14.67 10.00
N GLU A 138 -0.39 15.36 9.72
CA GLU A 138 -0.23 16.79 9.94
C GLU A 138 -1.22 17.61 9.09
N LYS A 139 -1.37 17.28 7.81
CA LYS A 139 -2.26 18.00 6.90
C LYS A 139 -3.74 17.82 7.24
N GLN A 140 -4.15 16.61 7.61
CA GLN A 140 -5.56 16.23 7.71
C GLN A 140 -5.90 15.40 8.95
N GLY A 141 -5.09 14.38 9.30
CA GLY A 141 -5.42 13.42 10.37
C GLY A 141 -5.66 14.05 11.74
N GLN A 142 -4.85 15.02 12.15
CA GLN A 142 -4.98 15.67 13.47
C GLN A 142 -6.33 16.38 13.66
N GLN A 143 -6.99 16.79 12.58
CA GLN A 143 -8.30 17.46 12.62
C GLN A 143 -9.43 16.53 13.08
N TYR A 144 -9.19 15.21 13.10
CA TYR A 144 -10.18 14.20 13.49
C TYR A 144 -10.19 13.91 14.99
N GLN A 145 -9.38 14.60 15.79
CA GLN A 145 -9.33 14.44 17.26
C GLN A 145 -9.08 12.97 17.70
N PRO A 146 -8.01 12.32 17.20
CA PRO A 146 -7.73 10.93 17.54
C PRO A 146 -7.35 10.74 19.01
N ASP A 147 -7.65 9.57 19.56
CA ASP A 147 -7.01 9.07 20.79
C ASP A 147 -5.89 8.07 20.47
N PHE A 148 -6.01 7.36 19.35
CA PHE A 148 -5.02 6.41 18.87
C PHE A 148 -4.74 6.63 17.39
N VAL A 149 -3.48 6.45 17.01
CA VAL A 149 -3.03 6.36 15.62
C VAL A 149 -2.35 5.01 15.49
N VAL A 150 -2.82 4.16 14.58
CA VAL A 150 -2.17 2.90 14.24
C VAL A 150 -1.44 3.09 12.93
N LEU A 151 -0.12 2.95 12.97
CA LEU A 151 0.76 3.02 11.81
C LEU A 151 1.15 1.60 11.39
N PHE A 152 0.72 1.19 10.21
CA PHE A 152 1.07 -0.08 9.59
C PHE A 152 2.30 0.10 8.71
N PHE A 153 3.46 -0.33 9.20
CA PHE A 153 4.72 -0.26 8.47
C PHE A 153 4.90 -1.50 7.61
N TYR A 154 5.12 -1.33 6.30
CA TYR A 154 5.49 -2.39 5.38
C TYR A 154 6.91 -2.20 4.83
N GLY A 155 7.54 -3.25 4.32
CA GLY A 155 8.95 -3.20 3.90
C GLY A 155 9.28 -2.14 2.83
N ASN A 156 8.29 -1.67 2.07
CA ASN A 156 8.45 -0.58 1.11
C ASN A 156 8.59 0.79 1.78
N ASP A 157 8.03 1.02 2.97
CA ASP A 157 8.19 2.26 3.74
C ASP A 157 9.65 2.66 3.87
N LEU A 158 10.52 1.69 4.19
CA LEU A 158 11.96 1.89 4.34
C LEU A 158 12.56 2.60 3.11
N TRP A 159 12.10 2.21 1.92
CA TRP A 159 12.57 2.78 0.66
C TRP A 159 11.81 4.04 0.27
N ASN A 160 10.49 4.04 0.46
CA ASN A 160 9.62 5.18 0.15
C ASN A 160 10.00 6.40 0.99
N ASN A 161 10.41 6.24 2.25
CA ASN A 161 10.85 7.31 3.15
C ASN A 161 12.01 8.15 2.58
N ALA A 162 12.90 7.50 1.82
CA ALA A 162 14.08 8.14 1.22
C ALA A 162 13.91 8.48 -0.27
N ALA A 163 12.88 7.94 -0.93
CA ALA A 163 12.72 8.02 -2.37
C ALA A 163 12.07 9.34 -2.82
N ARG A 164 12.66 9.95 -3.86
CA ARG A 164 12.08 11.14 -4.52
C ARG A 164 10.87 10.83 -5.40
N GLN A 165 10.64 9.54 -5.68
CA GLN A 165 9.54 9.01 -6.48
C GLN A 165 8.95 7.82 -5.73
N GLY A 166 7.63 7.71 -5.69
CA GLY A 166 6.96 6.62 -4.99
C GLY A 166 7.24 5.27 -5.66
N ILE A 167 7.86 4.34 -4.93
CA ILE A 167 8.07 2.98 -5.40
C ILE A 167 6.72 2.25 -5.29
N GLY A 168 6.28 1.61 -6.38
CA GLY A 168 5.01 0.87 -6.42
C GLY A 168 3.75 1.69 -6.74
N ALA A 169 3.81 3.03 -6.68
CA ALA A 169 2.69 3.89 -7.05
C ALA A 169 2.70 4.32 -8.54
N GLU A 170 3.87 4.40 -9.18
CA GLU A 170 4.06 4.92 -10.56
C GLU A 170 3.48 6.35 -10.80
N ARG A 171 3.20 7.10 -9.71
CA ARG A 171 2.47 8.38 -9.72
C ARG A 171 3.37 9.64 -9.78
N GLY A 172 4.66 9.46 -10.04
CA GLY A 172 5.63 10.55 -10.22
C GLY A 172 6.43 10.89 -8.96
N TYR A 173 6.66 12.19 -8.73
CA TYR A 173 7.43 12.67 -7.58
C TYR A 173 6.60 12.71 -6.30
N LYS A 174 7.28 12.64 -5.15
CA LYS A 174 6.71 12.81 -3.80
C LYS A 174 7.57 13.75 -2.95
N PRO A 175 7.06 14.30 -1.83
CA PRO A 175 7.91 14.81 -0.78
C PRO A 175 8.90 13.72 -0.33
N PHE A 176 10.05 14.12 0.21
CA PHE A 176 10.98 13.18 0.83
C PHE A 176 11.76 13.90 1.93
N PHE A 177 12.25 13.15 2.90
CA PHE A 177 13.07 13.69 3.98
C PHE A 177 14.55 13.39 3.77
N GLN A 178 15.39 14.31 4.24
CA GLN A 178 16.81 14.09 4.42
C GLN A 178 17.16 14.29 5.88
N LEU A 179 18.03 13.42 6.41
CA LEU A 179 18.65 13.63 7.71
C LEU A 179 19.80 14.62 7.57
N GLU A 180 19.70 15.74 8.26
CA GLU A 180 20.81 16.67 8.44
C GLU A 180 21.76 16.21 9.56
N PRO A 181 22.99 16.76 9.62
CA PRO A 181 23.86 16.59 10.78
C PRO A 181 23.12 16.88 12.09
N GLY A 182 23.25 15.98 13.07
CA GLY A 182 22.52 16.07 14.34
C GLY A 182 21.16 15.37 14.35
N GLY A 183 20.75 14.70 13.25
CA GLY A 183 19.55 13.87 13.21
C GLY A 183 18.25 14.64 12.94
N ARG A 184 18.36 15.91 12.52
CA ARG A 184 17.19 16.74 12.20
C ARG A 184 16.58 16.35 10.86
N LEU A 185 15.27 16.16 10.83
CA LEU A 185 14.51 15.92 9.60
C LEU A 185 14.36 17.22 8.80
N GLN A 186 14.73 17.17 7.52
CA GLN A 186 14.48 18.26 6.56
C GLN A 186 13.58 17.76 5.44
N LEU A 187 12.37 18.33 5.36
CA LEU A 187 11.43 18.10 4.25
C LEU A 187 11.96 18.74 2.97
N LYS A 188 11.97 17.98 1.87
CA LYS A 188 12.35 18.43 0.52
C LYS A 188 11.34 17.98 -0.52
N GLY A 189 11.42 18.60 -1.69
CA GLY A 189 10.56 18.28 -2.83
C GLY A 189 9.14 18.83 -2.71
N VAL A 190 8.92 19.82 -1.84
CA VAL A 190 7.63 20.51 -1.67
C VAL A 190 7.78 21.98 -2.08
N PRO A 191 6.87 22.55 -2.91
CA PRO A 191 5.76 21.85 -3.55
C PRO A 191 6.23 20.78 -4.55
N VAL A 192 5.52 19.66 -4.60
CA VAL A 192 5.83 18.54 -5.48
C VAL A 192 5.68 18.98 -6.92
N LYS A 193 6.66 18.63 -7.75
CA LYS A 193 6.60 18.92 -9.19
C LYS A 193 5.57 18.00 -9.86
N LYS A 194 4.49 18.58 -10.39
CA LYS A 194 3.52 17.84 -11.22
C LYS A 194 4.21 17.31 -12.49
N VAL A 195 4.00 16.03 -12.79
CA VAL A 195 4.51 15.36 -13.99
C VAL A 195 3.39 15.09 -15.00
N PRO A 196 3.69 14.91 -16.30
CA PRO A 196 2.67 14.66 -17.34
C PRO A 196 1.79 13.43 -17.10
N PHE A 197 2.17 12.53 -16.18
CA PHE A 197 1.32 11.43 -15.73
C PHE A 197 -0.04 11.92 -15.20
N TRP A 198 -0.12 13.12 -14.63
CA TRP A 198 -1.38 13.63 -14.05
C TRP A 198 -2.31 14.28 -15.07
N ASP A 199 -1.87 14.42 -16.31
CA ASP A 199 -2.61 15.07 -17.40
C ASP A 199 -3.05 14.04 -18.46
N GLN A 200 -3.20 12.76 -18.07
CA GLN A 200 -3.49 11.65 -19.01
C GLN A 200 -4.79 11.83 -19.78
N GLU A 201 -5.81 12.44 -19.17
CA GLU A 201 -7.10 12.72 -19.83
C GLU A 201 -6.94 13.76 -20.96
N GLU A 202 -5.88 14.58 -20.93
CA GLU A 202 -5.55 15.60 -21.93
C GLU A 202 -4.47 15.13 -22.92
N GLY A 203 -4.07 13.86 -22.86
CA GLY A 203 -3.03 13.28 -23.70
C GLY A 203 -3.44 13.07 -25.17
N PRO A 204 -2.49 12.80 -26.09
CA PRO A 204 -2.80 12.52 -27.49
C PRO A 204 -3.76 11.33 -27.63
N TRP A 205 -4.72 11.41 -28.55
CA TRP A 205 -5.73 10.35 -28.79
C TRP A 205 -5.14 8.94 -28.95
N ARG A 206 -3.91 8.82 -29.49
CA ARG A 206 -3.20 7.53 -29.61
C ARG A 206 -2.96 6.87 -28.26
N ARG A 207 -2.54 7.63 -27.25
CA ARG A 207 -2.31 7.12 -25.89
C ARG A 207 -3.63 6.66 -25.27
N GLN A 208 -4.72 7.42 -25.47
CA GLN A 208 -6.05 7.03 -24.99
C GLN A 208 -6.52 5.71 -25.61
N VAL A 209 -6.28 5.52 -26.92
CA VAL A 209 -6.58 4.24 -27.60
C VAL A 209 -5.70 3.11 -27.06
N GLU A 210 -4.40 3.32 -26.90
CA GLU A 210 -3.50 2.29 -26.34
C GLU A 210 -3.91 1.88 -24.93
N THR A 211 -4.21 2.83 -24.04
CA THR A 211 -4.74 2.57 -22.70
C THR A 211 -6.04 1.78 -22.78
N TYR A 212 -7.00 2.20 -23.63
CA TYR A 212 -8.27 1.49 -23.79
C TYR A 212 -8.05 0.03 -24.23
N LEU A 213 -7.18 -0.22 -25.21
CA LEU A 213 -6.89 -1.57 -25.69
C LEU A 213 -6.24 -2.42 -24.60
N GLN A 214 -5.30 -1.88 -23.82
CA GLN A 214 -4.65 -2.58 -22.72
C GLN A 214 -5.63 -2.92 -21.57
N GLU A 215 -6.60 -2.05 -21.32
CA GLU A 215 -7.59 -2.21 -20.27
C GLU A 215 -8.78 -3.09 -20.66
N HIS A 216 -9.02 -3.32 -21.95
CA HIS A 216 -10.24 -4.00 -22.42
C HIS A 216 -9.99 -5.24 -23.29
N LEU A 217 -8.80 -5.42 -23.85
CA LEU A 217 -8.46 -6.56 -24.70
C LEU A 217 -7.28 -7.37 -24.12
N HIS A 218 -7.56 -8.60 -23.73
CA HIS A 218 -6.56 -9.55 -23.22
C HIS A 218 -5.47 -9.85 -24.26
N LEU A 219 -5.81 -9.97 -25.54
CA LEU A 219 -4.83 -10.17 -26.62
C LEU A 219 -3.83 -9.02 -26.68
N TYR A 220 -4.33 -7.78 -26.61
CA TYR A 220 -3.47 -6.61 -26.64
C TYR A 220 -2.62 -6.52 -25.36
N ALA A 221 -3.23 -6.66 -24.18
CA ALA A 221 -2.53 -6.66 -22.90
C ALA A 221 -1.43 -7.75 -22.82
N PHE A 222 -1.73 -8.96 -23.29
CA PHE A 222 -0.78 -10.08 -23.34
C PHE A 222 0.41 -9.76 -24.25
N SER A 223 0.14 -9.29 -25.47
CA SER A 223 1.20 -8.91 -26.43
C SER A 223 2.11 -7.81 -25.86
N ARG A 224 1.53 -6.79 -25.22
CA ARG A 224 2.27 -5.72 -24.54
C ARG A 224 3.12 -6.27 -23.39
N LYS A 225 2.58 -7.16 -22.56
CA LYS A 225 3.31 -7.79 -21.46
C LYS A 225 4.51 -8.59 -21.96
N THR A 226 4.37 -9.34 -23.06
CA THR A 226 5.49 -10.08 -23.67
C THR A 226 6.56 -9.19 -24.30
N MET A 227 6.23 -7.93 -24.61
CA MET A 227 7.15 -6.95 -25.19
C MET A 227 7.66 -5.91 -24.18
N ALA A 228 7.05 -5.84 -22.99
CA ALA A 228 7.44 -4.91 -21.95
C ALA A 228 8.77 -5.36 -21.35
N PRO A 229 9.71 -4.45 -21.06
CA PRO A 229 10.90 -4.81 -20.30
C PRO A 229 10.45 -5.32 -18.93
N GLU A 230 10.96 -6.47 -18.52
CA GLU A 230 10.83 -6.93 -17.13
C GLU A 230 11.41 -5.86 -16.20
N ILE A 231 10.83 -5.70 -15.00
CA ILE A 231 11.41 -4.83 -13.97
C ILE A 231 12.89 -5.24 -13.83
N PRO A 232 13.84 -4.29 -13.96
CA PRO A 232 15.25 -4.65 -13.94
C PRO A 232 15.57 -5.46 -12.69
N VAL A 233 16.13 -6.66 -12.87
CA VAL A 233 16.46 -7.59 -11.78
C VAL A 233 17.24 -6.88 -10.68
N GLN A 234 18.17 -5.99 -11.05
CA GLN A 234 18.97 -5.17 -10.13
C GLN A 234 18.15 -4.28 -9.19
N GLN A 235 16.98 -3.80 -9.62
CA GLN A 235 16.11 -2.98 -8.76
C GLN A 235 15.46 -3.84 -7.68
N GLN A 236 15.00 -5.04 -8.04
CA GLN A 236 14.43 -5.99 -7.08
C GLN A 236 15.52 -6.52 -6.14
N GLU A 237 16.70 -6.85 -6.67
CA GLU A 237 17.87 -7.25 -5.89
C GLU A 237 18.21 -6.23 -4.80
N ARG A 238 18.33 -4.94 -5.15
CA ARG A 238 18.58 -3.87 -4.16
C ARG A 238 17.49 -3.78 -3.08
N TYR A 239 16.22 -3.95 -3.46
CA TYR A 239 15.11 -3.94 -2.51
C TYR A 239 15.26 -5.06 -1.46
N TYR A 240 15.45 -6.31 -1.91
CA TYR A 240 15.60 -7.46 -1.01
C TYR A 240 16.92 -7.41 -0.25
N GLN A 241 18.02 -6.98 -0.88
CA GLN A 241 19.33 -6.88 -0.25
C GLN A 241 19.35 -5.85 0.88
N GLY A 242 18.79 -4.65 0.68
CA GLY A 242 18.75 -3.67 1.76
C GLY A 242 17.82 -4.08 2.90
N LEU A 243 16.67 -4.70 2.58
CA LEU A 243 15.68 -5.09 3.58
C LEU A 243 16.12 -6.33 4.39
N TYR A 244 16.61 -7.38 3.73
CA TYR A 244 16.90 -8.69 4.35
C TYR A 244 18.38 -9.11 4.29
N GLY A 245 19.20 -8.53 3.42
CA GLY A 245 20.61 -8.85 3.31
C GLY A 245 21.49 -8.21 4.39
N SER A 246 22.75 -8.66 4.47
CA SER A 246 23.76 -8.10 5.39
C SER A 246 24.54 -6.93 4.76
N GLY A 247 24.83 -5.88 5.55
CA GLY A 247 26.00 -5.02 5.30
C GLY A 247 25.88 -3.91 4.25
N GLU A 248 24.73 -3.25 4.08
CA GLU A 248 24.63 -2.05 3.24
C GLU A 248 24.50 -0.76 4.05
N ASP A 249 25.41 0.20 3.84
CA ASP A 249 25.39 1.54 4.45
C ASP A 249 24.09 2.31 4.15
N GLN A 250 23.51 2.12 2.95
CA GLN A 250 22.27 2.78 2.56
C GLN A 250 21.06 2.27 3.35
N ALA A 251 21.00 0.96 3.63
CA ALA A 251 19.94 0.40 4.47
C ALA A 251 20.03 0.94 5.90
N VAL A 252 21.25 1.09 6.45
CA VAL A 252 21.47 1.70 7.78
C VAL A 252 20.96 3.14 7.82
N ALA A 253 21.28 3.94 6.81
CA ALA A 253 20.80 5.33 6.71
C ALA A 253 19.27 5.42 6.62
N ASN A 254 18.63 4.53 5.84
CA ASN A 254 17.17 4.47 5.72
C ASN A 254 16.50 4.03 7.03
N TRP A 255 17.10 3.12 7.80
CA TRP A 255 16.59 2.72 9.12
C TRP A 255 16.69 3.85 10.15
N GLU A 256 17.80 4.61 10.18
CA GLU A 256 17.89 5.80 11.05
C GLU A 256 16.88 6.86 10.62
N LEU A 257 16.70 7.11 9.30
CA LEU A 257 15.66 8.02 8.80
C LEU A 257 14.26 7.57 9.25
N THR A 258 13.96 6.28 9.10
CA THR A 258 12.69 5.68 9.54
C THR A 258 12.47 5.90 11.03
N GLY A 259 13.49 5.65 11.87
CA GLY A 259 13.42 5.92 13.30
C GLY A 259 13.07 7.37 13.62
N ARG A 260 13.70 8.33 12.94
CA ARG A 260 13.40 9.76 13.13
C ARG A 260 12.00 10.15 12.65
N LEU A 261 11.51 9.55 11.57
CA LEU A 261 10.14 9.75 11.10
C LEU A 261 9.12 9.19 12.11
N LEU A 262 9.38 8.00 12.68
CA LEU A 262 8.54 7.42 13.72
C LEU A 262 8.49 8.30 14.98
N GLU A 263 9.64 8.80 15.43
CA GLU A 263 9.75 9.77 16.54
C GLU A 263 8.92 11.04 16.26
N ALA A 264 9.09 11.62 15.07
CA ALA A 264 8.37 12.84 14.68
C ALA A 264 6.85 12.60 14.59
N PHE A 265 6.42 11.47 14.04
CA PHE A 265 5.01 11.11 13.96
C PHE A 265 4.44 10.89 15.38
N ALA A 266 5.14 10.16 16.24
CA ALA A 266 4.70 9.95 17.63
C ALA A 266 4.50 11.27 18.38
N LEU A 267 5.48 12.18 18.31
CA LEU A 267 5.37 13.51 18.92
C LEU A 267 4.21 14.33 18.33
N SER A 268 3.90 14.15 17.04
CA SER A 268 2.79 14.83 16.38
C SER A 268 1.44 14.26 16.84
N ALA A 269 1.34 12.94 16.97
CA ALA A 269 0.18 12.28 17.53
C ALA A 269 -0.05 12.71 18.98
N GLU A 270 1.00 12.77 19.81
CA GLU A 270 0.92 13.24 21.19
C GLU A 270 0.45 14.69 21.31
N ARG A 271 0.96 15.59 20.46
CA ARG A 271 0.49 16.99 20.40
C ARG A 271 -1.00 17.07 20.07
N ALA A 272 -1.52 16.14 19.28
CA ALA A 272 -2.94 16.02 18.97
C ALA A 272 -3.76 15.26 20.02
N GLY A 273 -3.15 14.81 21.13
CA GLY A 273 -3.80 14.05 22.20
C GLY A 273 -3.86 12.53 21.97
N ALA A 274 -3.26 12.03 20.90
CA ALA A 274 -3.26 10.62 20.53
C ALA A 274 -1.99 9.88 20.98
N GLN A 275 -2.06 8.55 21.00
CA GLN A 275 -0.90 7.66 21.13
C GLN A 275 -0.65 6.96 19.78
N LEU A 276 0.59 6.99 19.31
CA LEU A 276 1.00 6.22 18.13
C LEU A 276 1.28 4.76 18.51
N LEU A 277 0.66 3.83 17.79
CA LEU A 277 0.88 2.39 17.87
C LEU A 277 1.52 1.94 16.56
N LEU A 278 2.64 1.22 16.64
CA LEU A 278 3.36 0.72 15.47
C LEU A 278 3.01 -0.75 15.22
N VAL A 279 2.64 -1.09 14.00
CA VAL A 279 2.31 -2.45 13.57
C VAL A 279 3.20 -2.83 12.41
N TYR A 280 3.92 -3.94 12.51
CA TYR A 280 4.70 -4.47 11.39
C TYR A 280 3.84 -5.39 10.52
N VAL A 281 3.80 -5.10 9.21
CA VAL A 281 3.12 -5.89 8.18
C VAL A 281 4.13 -6.88 7.56
N PRO A 282 4.03 -8.19 7.82
CA PRO A 282 4.93 -9.16 7.21
C PRO A 282 4.66 -9.30 5.70
N ALA A 283 5.74 -9.38 4.93
CA ALA A 283 5.68 -9.64 3.49
C ALA A 283 5.36 -11.10 3.20
N LEU A 284 4.74 -11.36 2.03
CA LEU A 284 4.46 -12.72 1.56
C LEU A 284 5.70 -13.63 1.59
N VAL A 285 6.87 -13.10 1.18
CA VAL A 285 8.15 -13.84 1.21
C VAL A 285 8.58 -14.28 2.61
N GLN A 286 8.15 -13.58 3.67
CA GLN A 286 8.43 -14.00 5.05
C GLN A 286 7.49 -15.13 5.49
N ILE A 287 6.26 -15.15 4.95
CA ILE A 287 5.20 -16.08 5.35
C ILE A 287 5.21 -17.37 4.52
N GLU A 288 5.38 -17.29 3.20
CA GLU A 288 5.35 -18.44 2.29
C GLU A 288 6.75 -18.77 1.76
N ASP A 289 7.31 -19.90 2.19
CA ASP A 289 8.66 -20.34 1.82
C ASP A 289 8.82 -20.57 0.30
N GLU A 290 7.75 -21.01 -0.37
CA GLU A 290 7.75 -21.20 -1.83
C GLU A 290 7.78 -19.86 -2.59
N ASP A 291 7.11 -18.82 -2.08
CA ASP A 291 7.19 -17.48 -2.67
C ASP A 291 8.61 -16.93 -2.56
N TRP A 292 9.26 -17.12 -1.40
CA TRP A 292 10.66 -16.73 -1.23
C TRP A 292 11.59 -17.46 -2.20
N LYS A 293 11.49 -18.79 -2.33
CA LYS A 293 12.28 -19.57 -3.30
C LYS A 293 12.10 -19.04 -4.73
N MET A 294 10.87 -18.79 -5.14
CA MET A 294 10.54 -18.24 -6.45
C MET A 294 11.17 -16.85 -6.65
N LYS A 295 11.05 -15.93 -5.68
CA LYS A 295 11.64 -14.59 -5.79
C LYS A 295 13.16 -14.63 -5.84
N ARG A 296 13.80 -15.54 -5.10
CA ARG A 296 15.25 -15.73 -5.17
C ARG A 296 15.72 -16.16 -6.55
N GLU A 297 15.03 -17.12 -7.15
CA GLU A 297 15.35 -17.59 -8.50
C GLU A 297 15.10 -16.49 -9.54
N LEU A 298 13.93 -15.86 -9.48
CA LEU A 298 13.51 -14.81 -10.43
C LEU A 298 14.43 -13.58 -10.40
N HIS A 299 14.95 -13.22 -9.22
CA HIS A 299 15.75 -12.01 -9.05
C HIS A 299 17.23 -12.28 -8.81
N GLY A 300 17.69 -13.53 -8.94
CA GLY A 300 19.10 -13.88 -8.77
C GLY A 300 19.65 -13.59 -7.38
N LEU A 301 18.82 -13.71 -6.33
CA LEU A 301 19.18 -13.36 -4.95
C LEU A 301 20.14 -14.41 -4.34
N ALA A 302 21.42 -14.27 -4.66
CA ALA A 302 22.51 -15.06 -4.13
C ALA A 302 22.95 -14.55 -2.74
N GLY A 303 23.39 -15.46 -1.87
CA GLY A 303 23.86 -15.13 -0.52
C GLY A 303 22.86 -15.45 0.60
N GLU A 304 23.21 -15.00 1.79
CA GLU A 304 22.40 -15.16 3.01
C GLU A 304 21.47 -13.97 3.20
N TYR A 305 20.21 -14.27 3.45
CA TYR A 305 19.16 -13.29 3.72
C TYR A 305 18.47 -13.67 5.02
N ASP A 306 18.31 -12.69 5.89
CA ASP A 306 17.58 -12.83 7.14
C ASP A 306 16.21 -12.17 6.98
N LEU A 307 15.21 -13.02 6.73
CA LEU A 307 13.84 -12.56 6.49
C LEU A 307 13.20 -11.94 7.73
N GLN A 308 13.78 -12.08 8.93
CA GLN A 308 13.28 -11.47 10.16
C GLN A 308 14.09 -10.23 10.58
N LYS A 309 15.04 -9.80 9.74
CA LYS A 309 15.81 -8.56 9.98
C LYS A 309 14.91 -7.33 10.15
N PRO A 310 13.90 -7.06 9.30
CA PRO A 310 13.06 -5.88 9.45
C PRO A 310 12.28 -5.87 10.76
N ASP A 311 11.77 -7.03 11.15
CA ASP A 311 10.99 -7.28 12.37
C ASP A 311 11.82 -6.84 13.60
N ARG A 312 13.09 -7.27 13.66
CA ARG A 312 14.02 -6.92 14.74
C ARG A 312 14.46 -5.45 14.69
N GLN A 313 14.64 -4.88 13.50
CA GLN A 313 14.97 -3.47 13.35
C GLN A 313 13.83 -2.58 13.87
N LEU A 314 12.59 -2.90 13.50
CA LEU A 314 11.41 -2.17 13.99
C LEU A 314 11.19 -2.34 15.49
N GLN A 315 11.38 -3.54 16.03
CA GLN A 315 11.36 -3.77 17.48
C GLN A 315 12.35 -2.85 18.21
N GLN A 316 13.60 -2.76 17.72
CA GLN A 316 14.62 -1.88 18.30
C GLN A 316 14.24 -0.40 18.20
N LEU A 317 13.69 0.04 17.08
CA LEU A 317 13.21 1.41 16.91
C LEU A 317 12.03 1.71 17.83
N ALA A 318 11.07 0.78 17.93
CA ALA A 318 9.94 0.91 18.84
C ALA A 318 10.38 1.03 20.30
N GLU A 319 11.35 0.22 20.74
CA GLU A 319 11.94 0.32 22.07
C GLU A 319 12.65 1.67 22.28
N ARG A 320 13.47 2.09 21.29
CA ARG A 320 14.22 3.36 21.34
C ARG A 320 13.31 4.59 21.48
N TYR A 321 12.15 4.56 20.84
CA TYR A 321 11.19 5.68 20.82
C TYR A 321 9.95 5.41 21.68
N HIS A 322 9.97 4.37 22.53
CA HIS A 322 8.89 4.01 23.46
C HIS A 322 7.51 3.84 22.81
N LEU A 323 7.47 3.27 21.62
CA LEU A 323 6.24 3.01 20.88
C LEU A 323 5.67 1.63 21.26
N PRO A 324 4.37 1.52 21.59
CA PRO A 324 3.70 0.22 21.58
C PRO A 324 3.82 -0.41 20.21
N PHE A 325 4.32 -1.64 20.17
CA PHE A 325 4.63 -2.35 18.93
C PHE A 325 3.97 -3.71 18.87
N LEU A 326 3.45 -4.05 17.70
CA LEU A 326 2.92 -5.37 17.38
C LEU A 326 3.55 -5.88 16.09
N ASP A 327 4.23 -7.02 16.20
CA ASP A 327 4.72 -7.78 15.07
C ASP A 327 3.69 -8.84 14.66
N LEU A 328 3.13 -8.71 13.45
CA LEU A 328 2.15 -9.66 12.94
C LEU A 328 2.79 -10.96 12.37
N TYR A 329 4.11 -11.03 12.23
CA TYR A 329 4.81 -12.15 11.60
C TYR A 329 4.42 -13.50 12.19
N ALA A 330 4.47 -13.65 13.52
CA ALA A 330 4.20 -14.93 14.18
C ALA A 330 2.76 -15.41 13.94
N ALA A 331 1.78 -14.50 14.11
CA ALA A 331 0.37 -14.80 13.89
C ALA A 331 0.10 -15.18 12.42
N PHE A 332 0.66 -14.43 11.47
CA PHE A 332 0.52 -14.72 10.05
C PHE A 332 1.18 -16.03 9.65
N LYS A 333 2.39 -16.33 10.14
CA LYS A 333 3.12 -17.56 9.84
C LYS A 333 2.37 -18.80 10.33
N GLU A 334 1.76 -18.72 11.52
CA GLU A 334 0.94 -19.81 12.04
C GLU A 334 -0.32 -20.02 11.21
N GLN A 335 -1.05 -18.93 10.94
CA GLN A 335 -2.33 -19.01 10.24
C GLN A 335 -2.18 -19.40 8.77
N ALA A 336 -1.08 -19.03 8.12
CA ALA A 336 -0.78 -19.41 6.74
C ALA A 336 -0.65 -20.93 6.53
N ARG A 337 -0.46 -21.72 7.60
CA ARG A 337 -0.42 -23.19 7.51
C ARG A 337 -1.75 -23.81 7.11
N THR A 338 -2.86 -23.12 7.36
CA THR A 338 -4.22 -23.68 7.16
C THR A 338 -5.08 -22.84 6.21
N ARG A 339 -4.65 -21.63 5.88
CA ARG A 339 -5.40 -20.71 5.00
C ARG A 339 -4.47 -19.78 4.23
N THR A 340 -4.94 -19.33 3.08
CA THR A 340 -4.26 -18.30 2.29
C THR A 340 -4.58 -16.93 2.85
N LEU A 341 -3.56 -16.13 3.15
CA LEU A 341 -3.71 -14.77 3.71
C LEU A 341 -3.40 -13.66 2.70
N TYR A 342 -2.81 -14.00 1.56
CA TYR A 342 -2.37 -13.06 0.53
C TYR A 342 -2.99 -13.37 -0.84
N HIS A 343 -3.14 -12.35 -1.66
CA HIS A 343 -3.20 -12.46 -3.10
C HIS A 343 -1.80 -12.79 -3.67
N ARG A 344 -1.72 -13.30 -4.90
CA ARG A 344 -0.46 -13.60 -5.59
C ARG A 344 0.32 -12.33 -5.95
N ASP A 345 -0.34 -11.18 -5.96
CA ASP A 345 0.28 -9.86 -6.04
C ASP A 345 0.95 -9.38 -4.71
N SER A 346 1.01 -10.26 -3.70
CA SER A 346 1.61 -10.03 -2.38
C SER A 346 0.83 -9.10 -1.43
N HIS A 347 -0.38 -8.65 -1.77
CA HIS A 347 -1.27 -7.94 -0.83
C HIS A 347 -2.08 -8.90 0.03
N TRP A 348 -2.57 -8.46 1.19
CA TRP A 348 -3.51 -9.26 1.97
C TRP A 348 -4.82 -9.48 1.23
N ASN A 349 -5.34 -10.70 1.32
CA ASN A 349 -6.73 -10.95 0.98
C ASN A 349 -7.64 -10.67 2.21
N ALA A 350 -8.95 -10.87 2.07
CA ALA A 350 -9.90 -10.61 3.15
C ALA A 350 -9.56 -11.36 4.48
N GLN A 351 -8.95 -12.55 4.41
CA GLN A 351 -8.56 -13.30 5.61
C GLN A 351 -7.31 -12.72 6.27
N GLY A 352 -6.34 -12.23 5.48
CA GLY A 352 -5.18 -11.49 6.00
C GLY A 352 -5.59 -10.21 6.72
N HIS A 353 -6.47 -9.42 6.11
CA HIS A 353 -7.03 -8.22 6.75
C HIS A 353 -7.79 -8.54 8.04
N ALA A 354 -8.60 -9.60 8.04
CA ALA A 354 -9.33 -10.03 9.24
C ALA A 354 -8.39 -10.43 10.38
N LEU A 355 -7.33 -11.19 10.09
CA LEU A 355 -6.32 -11.59 11.08
C LEU A 355 -5.56 -10.38 11.64
N ALA A 356 -5.13 -9.46 10.78
CA ALA A 356 -4.51 -8.21 11.23
C ALA A 356 -5.43 -7.41 12.15
N ALA A 357 -6.74 -7.37 11.85
CA ALA A 357 -7.71 -6.69 12.70
C ALA A 357 -7.89 -7.38 14.06
N ASP A 358 -7.85 -8.72 14.14
CA ASP A 358 -7.86 -9.47 15.40
C ASP A 358 -6.70 -9.06 16.32
N GLU A 359 -5.48 -9.15 15.79
CA GLU A 359 -4.24 -8.89 16.55
C GLU A 359 -4.12 -7.42 16.97
N VAL A 360 -4.43 -6.49 16.05
CA VAL A 360 -4.36 -5.05 16.32
C VAL A 360 -5.45 -4.62 17.31
N ALA A 361 -6.67 -5.20 17.25
CA ALA A 361 -7.71 -4.91 18.23
C ALA A 361 -7.28 -5.31 19.65
N ALA A 362 -6.61 -6.46 19.80
CA ALA A 362 -6.08 -6.90 21.08
C ALA A 362 -5.06 -5.90 21.65
N LEU A 363 -4.12 -5.41 20.82
CA LEU A 363 -3.19 -4.36 21.24
C LEU A 363 -3.93 -3.09 21.67
N VAL A 364 -4.89 -2.62 20.88
CA VAL A 364 -5.64 -1.39 21.17
C VAL A 364 -6.41 -1.49 22.49
N LEU A 365 -7.06 -2.63 22.76
CA LEU A 365 -7.78 -2.86 24.02
C LEU A 365 -6.86 -2.79 25.25
N ILE A 366 -5.62 -3.29 25.14
CA ILE A 366 -4.61 -3.17 26.20
C ILE A 366 -4.28 -1.70 26.45
N GLN A 367 -4.03 -0.92 25.39
CA GLN A 367 -3.70 0.50 25.52
C GLN A 367 -4.87 1.35 26.05
N MET A 368 -6.10 1.05 25.60
CA MET A 368 -7.32 1.68 26.11
C MET A 368 -7.51 1.44 27.61
N SER A 369 -7.29 0.20 28.06
CA SER A 369 -7.41 -0.16 29.48
C SER A 369 -6.39 0.60 30.34
N GLY A 370 -5.14 0.71 29.85
CA GLY A 370 -4.09 1.50 30.51
C GLY A 370 -4.42 2.98 30.63
N ARG A 371 -5.06 3.59 29.61
CA ARG A 371 -5.47 5.00 29.62
C ARG A 371 -6.74 5.26 30.43
N ALA A 372 -7.69 4.33 30.46
CA ALA A 372 -8.94 4.48 31.22
C ALA A 372 -8.70 4.56 32.73
N GLY A 373 -7.68 3.89 33.26
CA GLY A 373 -7.26 3.99 34.67
C GLY A 373 -6.71 5.36 35.08
N GLY A 374 -6.50 6.29 34.13
CA GLY A 374 -6.02 7.65 34.36
C GLY A 374 -6.99 8.77 33.98
N ARG A 375 -8.24 8.46 33.60
CA ARG A 375 -9.29 9.48 33.46
C ARG A 375 -9.83 9.81 34.86
N PRO A 376 -9.79 11.08 35.31
CA PRO A 376 -10.30 11.47 36.62
C PRO A 376 -11.81 11.22 36.77
#